data_AF-A0A954L654-F1
#
_entry.id   AF-A0A954L654-F1
#
_cell.length_a   1.000
_cell.length_b   1.000
_cell.length_c   1.000
_cell.angle_alpha   90.00
_cell.angle_beta   90.00
_cell.angle_gamma   90.00
#
_symmetry.space_group_name_H-M   'P 1'
#
loop_
_entity.id
_entity.type
_entity.pdbx_description
1 polymer ?
#
loop_
_entity_poly.entity_id
_entity_poly.type
_entity_poly.pdbx_seq_one_letter_code
_entity_poly.pdbx_strand_id
1 'polypeptide(L)'
;MTLEEEFDAEMHRIYEEAKRRCNGYRGTRFIRMIREHGGLHTALRLLDQSGVIHDGLADLFTCGCLDLTAEHLALEPRFSELFDDAQKAEAKRRLGRE
;
A
#
# COMPACT_ATOMS: atom_id res chain seq x y z
N MET A 1 13.16 -1.53 16.62
CA MET A 1 12.54 -1.74 15.32
C MET A 1 12.83 -0.51 14.50
N THR A 2 13.22 -0.68 13.24
CA THR A 2 13.38 0.44 12.31
C THR A 2 12.01 0.82 11.73
N LEU A 3 11.89 2.04 11.19
CA LEU A 3 10.66 2.47 10.51
C LEU A 3 10.29 1.56 9.34
N GLU A 4 11.29 0.97 8.67
CA GLU A 4 11.09 0.00 7.60
C GLU A 4 10.47 -1.31 8.12
N GLU A 5 10.94 -1.84 9.25
CA GLU A 5 10.36 -3.04 9.88
C GLU A 5 8.93 -2.78 10.36
N GLU A 6 8.66 -1.60 10.91
CA GLU A 6 7.32 -1.19 11.31
C GLU A 6 6.38 -1.05 10.10
N PHE A 7 6.89 -0.49 9.00
CA PHE A 7 6.14 -0.37 7.76
C PHE A 7 5.82 -1.75 7.14
N ASP A 8 6.78 -2.68 7.16
CA ASP A 8 6.57 -4.06 6.70
C ASP A 8 5.47 -4.77 7.50
N ALA A 9 5.54 -4.67 8.84
CA ALA A 9 4.51 -5.22 9.71
C ALA A 9 3.13 -4.61 9.44
N GLU A 10 3.06 -3.29 9.23
CA GLU A 10 1.79 -2.62 8.94
C GLU A 10 1.25 -3.00 7.55
N MET A 11 2.12 -3.17 6.55
CA MET A 11 1.75 -3.68 5.22
C MET A 11 1.12 -5.08 5.29
N HIS A 12 1.66 -5.97 6.11
CA HIS A 12 1.06 -7.26 6.40
C HIS A 12 -0.30 -7.15 7.11
N ARG A 13 -0.39 -6.23 8.08
CA ARG A 13 -1.62 -6.00 8.84
C ARG A 13 -2.75 -5.47 7.96
N ILE A 14 -2.50 -4.46 7.12
CA ILE A 14 -3.51 -3.90 6.21
C ILE A 14 -3.97 -4.94 5.20
N TYR A 15 -3.08 -5.81 4.71
CA TYR A 15 -3.45 -6.90 3.80
C TYR A 15 -4.43 -7.87 4.45
N GLU A 16 -4.14 -8.32 5.68
CA GLU A 16 -5.02 -9.23 6.41
C GLU A 16 -6.35 -8.57 6.77
N GLU A 17 -6.34 -7.30 7.15
CA GLU A 17 -7.58 -6.54 7.42
C GLU A 17 -8.41 -6.33 6.15
N ALA A 18 -7.78 -5.98 5.04
CA ALA A 18 -8.42 -5.80 3.76
C ALA A 18 -9.07 -7.11 3.27
N LYS A 19 -8.37 -8.23 3.44
CA LYS A 19 -8.90 -9.56 3.13
C LYS A 19 -10.09 -9.94 4.04
N ARG A 20 -10.10 -9.51 5.30
CA ARG A 20 -11.24 -9.71 6.22
C ARG A 20 -12.44 -8.84 5.85
N ARG A 21 -12.23 -7.56 5.52
CA ARG A 21 -13.29 -6.60 5.23
C ARG A 21 -13.86 -6.74 3.82
N CYS A 22 -13.01 -7.02 2.83
CA CYS A 22 -13.39 -7.14 1.43
C CYS A 22 -13.50 -8.61 1.03
N ASN A 23 -14.73 -9.14 1.09
CA ASN A 23 -15.03 -10.53 0.74
C ASN A 23 -14.86 -10.76 -0.77
N GLY A 24 -13.66 -11.17 -1.19
CA GLY A 24 -13.29 -11.32 -2.61
C GLY A 24 -11.88 -10.83 -2.93
N TYR A 25 -11.29 -10.00 -2.05
CA TYR A 25 -9.91 -9.56 -2.20
C TYR A 25 -8.95 -10.74 -1.99
N ARG A 26 -8.36 -11.21 -3.10
CA ARG A 26 -7.37 -12.29 -3.06
C ARG A 26 -5.96 -11.77 -2.83
N GLY A 27 -5.63 -10.59 -3.36
CA GLY A 27 -4.37 -9.87 -3.16
C GLY A 27 -3.09 -10.73 -3.24
N THR A 28 -3.10 -11.84 -3.99
CA THR A 28 -2.07 -12.89 -3.89
C THR A 28 -0.70 -12.42 -4.38
N ARG A 29 -0.68 -11.55 -5.40
CA ARG A 29 0.54 -10.90 -5.89
C ARG A 29 1.09 -9.92 -4.87
N PHE A 30 0.23 -9.14 -4.23
CA PHE A 30 0.63 -8.14 -3.23
C PHE A 30 1.30 -8.78 -2.02
N ILE A 31 0.67 -9.77 -1.39
CA ILE A 31 1.28 -10.48 -0.24
C ILE A 31 2.56 -11.23 -0.62
N ARG A 32 2.64 -11.73 -1.86
CA ARG A 32 3.87 -12.36 -2.35
C ARG A 32 5.00 -11.35 -2.48
N MET A 33 4.74 -10.17 -3.04
CA MET A 33 5.73 -9.10 -3.14
C MET A 33 6.22 -8.65 -1.77
N ILE A 34 5.33 -8.49 -0.79
CA ILE A 34 5.73 -8.14 0.59
C ILE A 34 6.66 -9.22 1.16
N ARG A 35 6.32 -10.51 0.99
CA ARG A 35 7.16 -11.61 1.48
C ARG A 35 8.50 -11.74 0.77
N GLU A 36 8.57 -11.42 -0.53
CA GLU A 36 9.79 -11.55 -1.33
C GLU A 36 10.72 -10.34 -1.24
N HIS A 37 10.15 -9.12 -1.08
CA HIS A 37 10.88 -7.87 -1.19
C HIS A 37 10.73 -6.94 0.02
N GLY A 38 9.85 -7.25 0.96
CA GLY A 38 9.46 -6.37 2.06
C GLY A 38 8.35 -5.38 1.67
N GLY A 39 7.66 -4.87 2.68
CA GLY A 39 6.55 -3.93 2.55
C GLY A 39 6.98 -2.60 1.98
N LEU A 40 8.11 -2.04 2.47
CA LEU A 40 8.62 -0.75 2.00
C LEU A 40 8.97 -0.82 0.51
N HIS A 41 9.77 -1.81 0.11
CA HIS A 41 10.20 -1.95 -1.27
C HIS A 41 9.02 -2.24 -2.21
N THR A 42 8.02 -2.98 -1.72
CA THR A 42 6.75 -3.17 -2.43
C THR A 42 6.02 -1.84 -2.61
N ALA A 43 5.89 -1.02 -1.57
CA ALA A 43 5.22 0.28 -1.64
C ALA A 43 5.97 1.26 -2.57
N LEU A 44 7.29 1.35 -2.47
CA LEU A 44 8.13 2.16 -3.37
C LEU A 44 7.92 1.76 -4.83
N ARG A 45 7.89 0.45 -5.12
CA ARG A 45 7.65 -0.08 -6.47
C ARG A 45 6.23 0.18 -6.96
N LEU A 46 5.24 0.17 -6.05
CA LEU A 46 3.86 0.49 -6.39
C LEU A 46 3.70 1.99 -6.70
N LEU A 47 4.33 2.86 -5.92
CA LEU A 47 4.25 4.31 -6.05
C LEU A 47 5.21 4.90 -7.08
N ASP A 48 6.11 4.09 -7.63
CA ASP A 48 6.90 4.48 -8.79
C ASP A 48 5.99 4.73 -10.00
N GLN A 49 6.29 5.76 -10.78
CA GLN A 49 5.44 6.29 -11.87
C GLN A 49 5.14 5.27 -12.97
N SER A 50 5.89 4.17 -13.01
CA SER A 50 5.76 3.05 -13.96
C SER A 50 4.86 1.90 -13.48
N GLY A 51 4.41 1.94 -12.22
CA GLY A 51 3.73 0.83 -11.56
C GLY A 51 2.37 0.52 -12.18
N VAL A 52 2.32 -0.52 -13.02
CA VAL A 52 1.07 -1.09 -13.55
C VAL A 52 0.27 -1.65 -12.37
N ILE A 53 -0.70 -0.89 -11.87
CA ILE A 53 -1.64 -1.38 -10.87
C ILE A 53 -2.50 -2.45 -11.53
N HIS A 54 -2.22 -3.70 -11.21
CA HIS A 54 -3.06 -4.82 -11.60
C HIS A 54 -4.11 -5.06 -10.53
N ASP A 55 -5.27 -4.43 -10.74
CA ASP A 55 -6.62 -4.80 -10.25
C ASP A 55 -6.90 -4.74 -8.72
N GLY A 56 -5.91 -4.98 -7.86
CA GLY A 56 -6.11 -5.07 -6.41
C GLY A 56 -6.56 -3.77 -5.74
N LEU A 57 -6.10 -2.61 -6.23
CA LEU A 57 -6.55 -1.32 -5.69
C LEU A 57 -8.00 -1.02 -6.05
N ALA A 58 -8.45 -1.43 -7.23
CA ALA A 58 -9.84 -1.24 -7.67
C ALA A 58 -10.83 -2.07 -6.83
N ASP A 59 -10.44 -3.29 -6.47
CA ASP A 59 -11.21 -4.15 -5.55
C ASP A 59 -11.33 -3.48 -4.16
N LEU A 60 -10.22 -2.96 -3.62
CA LEU A 60 -10.22 -2.27 -2.33
C LEU A 60 -11.00 -0.96 -2.35
N PHE A 61 -10.95 -0.22 -3.46
CA PHE A 61 -11.73 0.98 -3.69
C PHE A 61 -13.24 0.67 -3.65
N THR A 62 -13.66 -0.39 -4.34
CA THR A 62 -15.07 -0.83 -4.36
C THR A 62 -15.55 -1.28 -2.98
N CYS A 63 -14.64 -1.85 -2.18
CA CYS A 63 -14.89 -2.25 -0.80
C CYS A 63 -14.77 -1.11 0.23
N GLY A 64 -14.48 0.13 -0.20
CA GLY A 64 -14.30 1.27 0.70
C GLY A 64 -13.11 1.14 1.65
N CYS A 65 -12.15 0.27 1.36
CA CYS A 65 -10.99 -0.06 2.19
C CYS A 65 -9.74 0.71 1.76
N LEU A 66 -9.89 1.97 1.32
CA LEU A 66 -8.77 2.80 0.86
C LEU A 66 -7.82 3.22 1.98
N ASP A 67 -8.26 3.11 3.23
CA ASP A 67 -7.44 3.22 4.44
C ASP A 67 -6.47 2.03 4.61
N LEU A 68 -6.73 0.91 3.93
CA LEU A 68 -5.96 -0.34 4.02
C LEU A 68 -5.06 -0.56 2.79
N THR A 69 -4.45 0.52 2.29
CA THR A 69 -3.60 0.51 1.10
C THR A 69 -2.20 1.04 1.40
N ALA A 70 -1.24 0.67 0.55
CA ALA A 70 0.12 1.19 0.64
C ALA A 70 0.17 2.72 0.44
N GLU A 71 -0.69 3.24 -0.43
CA GLU A 71 -0.88 4.67 -0.66
C GLU A 71 -1.27 5.40 0.63
N HIS A 72 -2.18 4.84 1.43
CA HIS A 72 -2.59 5.47 2.68
C HIS A 72 -1.46 5.49 3.69
N LEU A 73 -0.78 4.35 3.87
CA LEU A 73 0.36 4.23 4.79
C LEU A 73 1.51 5.17 4.40
N ALA A 74 1.78 5.34 3.10
CA ALA A 74 2.83 6.23 2.61
C ALA A 74 2.57 7.72 2.93
N LEU A 75 1.30 8.11 3.12
CA LEU A 75 0.92 9.46 3.52
C LEU A 75 0.87 9.65 5.03
N GLU A 76 0.99 8.59 5.82
CA GLU A 76 1.01 8.72 7.26
C GLU A 76 2.28 9.45 7.71
N PRO A 77 2.19 10.45 8.61
CA PRO A 77 3.34 11.24 9.05
C PRO A 77 4.52 10.39 9.51
N ARG A 78 4.23 9.26 10.18
CA ARG A 78 5.23 8.32 10.71
C ARG A 78 6.06 7.60 9.65
N PHE A 79 5.49 7.39 8.46
CA PHE A 79 6.14 6.67 7.36
C PHE A 79 6.47 7.59 6.19
N SER A 80 5.94 8.81 6.18
CA SER A 80 6.13 9.79 5.10
C SER A 80 7.59 10.17 4.86
N GLU A 81 8.47 9.94 5.83
CA GLU A 81 9.92 10.12 5.70
C GLU A 81 10.60 9.02 4.86
N LEU A 82 9.96 7.87 4.69
CA LEU A 82 10.44 6.76 3.85
C LEU A 82 10.15 6.98 2.36
N PHE A 83 9.31 7.98 2.03
CA PHE A 83 8.84 8.24 0.68
C PHE A 83 9.22 9.65 0.21
N ASP A 84 9.61 9.75 -1.05
CA ASP A 84 9.88 11.04 -1.69
C ASP A 84 8.58 11.80 -2.01
N ASP A 85 8.71 13.08 -2.35
CA ASP A 85 7.57 13.94 -2.64
C ASP A 85 6.79 13.49 -3.89
N ALA A 86 7.45 12.83 -4.86
CA ALA A 86 6.80 12.33 -6.05
C ALA A 86 5.92 11.10 -5.74
N GLN A 87 6.40 10.20 -4.90
CA GLN A 87 5.69 9.02 -4.40
C GLN A 87 4.50 9.43 -3.52
N LYS A 88 4.67 10.42 -2.65
CA LYS A 88 3.57 10.99 -1.86
C LYS A 88 2.54 11.69 -2.75
N ALA A 89 2.98 12.41 -3.79
CA ALA A 89 2.06 13.01 -4.75
C ALA A 89 1.25 11.95 -5.52
N GLU A 90 1.91 10.86 -5.95
CA GLU A 90 1.23 9.74 -6.61
C GLU A 90 0.25 9.01 -5.67
N ALA A 91 0.63 8.79 -4.42
CA ALA A 91 -0.26 8.22 -3.40
C ALA A 91 -1.51 9.08 -3.18
N LYS A 92 -1.34 10.41 -3.07
CA LYS A 92 -2.44 11.38 -2.98
C LYS A 92 -3.36 11.33 -4.20
N ARG A 93 -2.76 11.34 -5.40
CA ARG A 93 -3.47 11.26 -6.68
C ARG A 93 -4.32 9.99 -6.79
N ARG A 94 -3.77 8.85 -6.39
CA ARG A 94 -4.48 7.54 -6.39
C ARG A 94 -5.62 7.48 -5.39
N LEU A 95 -5.46 8.12 -4.24
CA LEU A 95 -6.50 8.21 -3.20
C LEU A 95 -7.55 9.30 -3.47
N GLY A 96 -7.39 10.11 -4.53
CA GLY A 96 -8.27 11.24 -4.80
C GLY A 96 -8.21 12.33 -3.73
N ARG A 97 -7.08 12.45 -3.03
CA ARG A 97 -6.84 13.51 -2.02
C ARG A 97 -6.07 14.64 -2.71
N GLU A 98 -6.80 15.63 -3.19
CA GLU A 98 -6.27 16.86 -3.81
C GLU A 98 -5.77 17.86 -2.75
#